data_AF-Q0VNC5-F1
#
_entry.id   AF-Q0VNC5-F1
#
_cell.length_a   1.000
_cell.length_b   1.000
_cell.length_c   1.000
_cell.angle_alpha   90.00
_cell.angle_beta   90.00
_cell.angle_gamma   90.00
#
_symmetry.space_group_name_H-M   'P 1'
#
loop_
_entity.id
_entity.type
_entity.pdbx_description
1 polymer ?
#
loop_
_entity_poly.entity_id
_entity_poly.type
_entity_poly.pdbx_seq_one_letter_code
_entity_poly.pdbx_strand_id
1 'polypeptide(L)'
;MKYLIATLLLATISLAQADISTEIGKAIGNSAANGTARAIAEEQRKVSQAALMTALCESEGSYSDSALCFMTPQGKRVWELEGTERAYWMEVGQEHRKEAMYQKRQDQKRQREKTKQQVDAYKINLQLCQFWRDQPDSERRRAKEQEYCGV
;
A
#
# COMPACT_ATOMS: atom_id res chain seq x y z
N MET A 1 66.74 -18.11 19.87
CA MET A 1 66.57 -16.64 19.98
C MET A 1 65.48 -16.05 19.06
N LYS A 2 65.25 -16.54 17.83
CA LYS A 2 64.21 -15.98 16.94
C LYS A 2 62.75 -16.19 17.42
N TYR A 3 62.47 -17.29 18.13
CA TYR A 3 61.11 -17.60 18.63
C TYR A 3 60.71 -16.84 19.90
N LEU A 4 61.67 -16.30 20.67
CA LEU A 4 61.39 -15.53 21.89
C LEU A 4 61.00 -14.07 21.59
N ILE A 5 61.47 -13.52 20.46
CA ILE A 5 61.15 -12.14 20.05
C ILE A 5 59.73 -12.09 19.44
N ALA A 6 59.33 -13.14 18.72
CA ALA A 6 57.99 -13.23 18.12
C ALA A 6 56.88 -13.37 19.17
N THR A 7 57.10 -14.10 20.27
CA THR A 7 56.10 -14.25 21.34
C THR A 7 55.97 -13.00 22.20
N LEU A 8 57.05 -12.23 22.41
CA LEU A 8 56.99 -10.95 23.13
C LEU A 8 56.24 -9.86 22.33
N LEU A 9 56.36 -9.87 21.00
CA LEU A 9 55.62 -8.96 20.12
C LEU A 9 54.12 -9.28 20.06
N LEU A 10 53.74 -10.56 20.07
CA LEU A 10 52.33 -10.96 20.14
C LEU A 10 51.68 -10.63 21.51
N ALA A 11 52.44 -10.75 22.60
CA ALA A 11 51.95 -10.40 23.94
C ALA A 11 51.70 -8.89 24.11
N THR A 12 52.55 -8.03 23.52
CA THR A 12 52.39 -6.57 23.61
C THR A 12 51.22 -6.03 22.78
N ILE A 13 50.90 -6.65 21.63
CA ILE A 13 49.72 -6.30 20.83
C ILE A 13 48.41 -6.68 21.55
N SER A 14 48.43 -7.80 22.28
CA SER A 14 47.26 -8.30 23.03
C SER A 14 46.93 -7.42 24.24
N LEU A 15 47.94 -6.84 24.90
CA LEU A 15 47.77 -5.93 26.03
C LEU A 15 47.26 -4.54 25.59
N ALA A 16 47.65 -4.06 24.40
CA ALA A 16 47.17 -2.77 23.87
C ALA A 16 45.69 -2.80 23.43
N GLN A 17 45.16 -3.96 23.03
CA GLN A 17 43.75 -4.10 22.62
C GLN A 17 42.77 -4.08 23.80
N ALA A 18 43.23 -4.43 25.01
CA ALA A 18 42.39 -4.39 26.21
C ALA A 18 42.05 -2.95 26.62
N ASP A 19 43.02 -2.03 26.56
CA ASP A 19 42.84 -0.62 26.93
C ASP A 19 42.03 0.17 25.89
N ILE A 20 42.18 -0.15 24.60
CA ILE A 20 41.38 0.49 23.53
C ILE A 20 39.91 0.05 23.62
N SER A 21 39.64 -1.20 24.00
CA SER A 21 38.29 -1.73 24.10
C SER A 21 37.51 -1.13 25.27
N THR A 22 38.17 -0.82 26.39
CA THR A 22 37.57 -0.14 27.55
C THR A 22 37.37 1.36 27.31
N GLU A 23 38.28 2.03 26.60
CA GLU A 23 38.13 3.43 26.17
C GLU A 23 37.00 3.59 25.14
N ILE A 24 36.91 2.69 24.15
CA ILE A 24 35.79 2.66 23.18
C ILE A 24 34.48 2.32 23.90
N GLY A 25 34.49 1.36 24.83
CA GLY A 25 33.32 1.01 25.64
C GLY A 25 32.83 2.18 26.50
N LYS A 26 33.75 2.98 27.06
CA LYS A 26 33.44 4.23 27.78
C LYS A 26 32.96 5.34 26.84
N ALA A 27 33.56 5.50 25.66
CA ALA A 27 33.13 6.50 24.68
C ALA A 27 31.73 6.18 24.12
N ILE A 28 31.44 4.91 23.86
CA ILE A 28 30.12 4.42 23.44
C ILE A 28 29.12 4.54 24.60
N GLY A 29 29.49 4.15 25.81
CA GLY A 29 28.68 4.32 27.02
C GLY A 29 28.34 5.78 27.32
N ASN A 30 29.30 6.69 27.16
CA ASN A 30 29.10 8.13 27.28
C ASN A 30 28.30 8.71 26.10
N SER A 31 28.41 8.15 24.89
CA SER A 31 27.57 8.56 23.75
C SER A 31 26.12 8.12 23.94
N ALA A 32 25.88 6.94 24.54
CA ALA A 32 24.55 6.45 24.91
C ALA A 32 23.95 7.21 26.10
N ALA A 33 24.79 7.82 26.95
CA ALA A 33 24.39 8.74 28.02
C ALA A 33 24.17 10.19 27.53
N ASN A 34 24.75 10.56 26.38
CA ASN A 34 24.61 11.90 25.78
C ASN A 34 23.26 12.02 25.07
N GLY A 35 22.47 13.04 25.44
CA GLY A 35 21.17 13.32 24.83
C GLY A 35 21.19 13.46 23.30
N THR A 36 22.36 13.75 22.72
CA THR A 36 22.58 13.87 21.28
C THR A 36 22.37 12.56 20.52
N ALA A 37 22.86 11.42 21.01
CA ALA A 37 22.69 10.15 20.30
C ALA A 37 21.22 9.68 20.36
N ARG A 38 20.53 9.93 21.48
CA ARG A 38 19.10 9.69 21.62
C ARG A 38 18.28 10.58 20.68
N ALA A 39 18.60 11.87 20.59
CA ALA A 39 17.94 12.80 19.68
C ALA A 39 18.13 12.39 18.21
N ILE A 40 19.35 11.98 17.81
CA ILE A 40 19.62 11.49 16.45
C ILE A 40 18.82 10.22 16.15
N ALA A 41 18.79 9.25 17.07
CA ALA A 41 18.03 8.02 16.89
C ALA A 41 16.51 8.28 16.80
N GLU A 42 16.01 9.22 17.59
CA GLU A 42 14.60 9.62 17.57
C GLU A 42 14.23 10.32 16.25
N GLU A 43 15.07 11.21 15.75
CA GLU A 43 14.86 11.86 14.45
C GLU A 43 14.93 10.85 13.30
N GLN A 44 15.89 9.92 13.31
CA GLN A 44 15.93 8.84 12.31
C GLN A 44 14.66 7.98 12.33
N ARG A 45 14.11 7.71 13.52
CA ARG A 45 12.84 6.99 13.67
C ARG A 45 11.68 7.77 13.07
N LYS A 46 11.57 9.08 13.32
CA LYS A 46 10.52 9.94 12.76
C LYS A 46 10.59 9.99 11.23
N VAL A 47 11.79 10.19 10.67
CA VAL A 47 12.00 10.20 9.21
C VAL A 47 11.61 8.85 8.60
N SER A 48 12.03 7.75 9.22
CA SER A 48 11.67 6.40 8.74
C SER A 48 10.16 6.15 8.79
N GLN A 49 9.50 6.61 9.85
CA GLN A 49 8.05 6.49 9.99
C GLN A 49 7.31 7.34 8.95
N ALA A 50 7.76 8.58 8.71
CA ALA A 50 7.17 9.47 7.71
C ALA A 50 7.31 8.88 6.29
N ALA A 51 8.47 8.34 5.94
CA ALA A 51 8.70 7.69 4.66
C ALA A 51 7.78 6.47 4.47
N LEU A 52 7.66 5.62 5.50
CA LEU A 52 6.75 4.48 5.48
C LEU A 52 5.29 4.91 5.29
N MET A 53 4.83 5.90 6.08
CA MET A 53 3.47 6.40 5.99
C MET A 53 3.17 7.00 4.61
N THR A 54 4.13 7.71 4.04
CA THR A 54 4.03 8.27 2.69
C THR A 54 3.85 7.17 1.65
N ALA A 55 4.72 6.15 1.69
CA ALA A 55 4.64 5.01 0.77
C ALA A 55 3.31 4.25 0.91
N LEU A 56 2.82 4.06 2.14
CA LEU A 56 1.55 3.39 2.37
C LEU A 56 0.35 4.19 1.84
N CYS A 57 0.38 5.51 1.96
CA CYS A 57 -0.68 6.37 1.43
C CYS A 57 -0.65 6.50 -0.10
N GLU A 58 0.51 6.32 -0.72
CA GLU A 58 0.68 6.38 -2.18
C GLU A 58 0.54 5.03 -2.87
N SER A 59 0.62 3.94 -2.10
CA SER A 59 0.43 2.59 -2.62
C SER A 59 -1.00 2.37 -3.11
N GLU A 60 -1.16 1.63 -4.20
CA GLU A 60 -2.47 1.15 -4.61
C GLU A 60 -2.94 0.07 -3.61
N GLY A 61 -3.96 0.37 -2.80
CA GLY A 61 -4.43 -0.62 -1.83
C GLY A 61 -5.50 -0.12 -0.87
N SER A 62 -5.87 -0.96 0.09
CA SER A 62 -6.86 -0.60 1.11
C SER A 62 -6.34 0.42 2.13
N TYR A 63 -5.01 0.58 2.23
CA TYR A 63 -4.38 1.51 3.16
C TYR A 63 -4.38 2.94 2.63
N SER A 64 -4.27 3.18 1.33
CA SER A 64 -4.39 4.52 0.76
C SER A 64 -5.76 5.14 1.06
N ASP A 65 -6.79 4.31 1.21
CA ASP A 65 -8.14 4.72 1.63
C ASP A 65 -8.25 4.96 3.16
N SER A 66 -7.16 4.81 3.92
CA SER A 66 -7.15 5.09 5.36
C SER A 66 -7.39 6.57 5.60
N ALA A 67 -8.15 6.88 6.65
CA ALA A 67 -8.35 8.26 7.05
C ALA A 67 -7.02 8.95 7.44
N LEU A 68 -5.96 8.19 7.78
CA LEU A 68 -4.62 8.75 8.05
C LEU A 68 -4.00 9.38 6.80
N CYS A 69 -4.39 8.89 5.63
CA CYS A 69 -3.94 9.36 4.33
C CYS A 69 -4.81 10.48 3.76
N PHE A 70 -5.90 10.84 4.45
CA PHE A 70 -6.75 11.95 4.03
C PHE A 70 -5.94 13.24 3.96
N MET A 71 -6.11 13.97 2.85
CA MET A 71 -5.42 15.24 2.60
C MET A 71 -6.31 16.39 3.06
N THR A 72 -5.80 17.22 3.96
CA THR A 72 -6.50 18.44 4.37
C THR A 72 -6.46 19.49 3.26
N PRO A 73 -7.31 20.54 3.32
CA PRO A 73 -7.27 21.65 2.37
C PRO A 73 -5.93 22.38 2.32
N GLN A 74 -5.13 22.31 3.39
CA GLN A 74 -3.79 22.90 3.46
C GLN A 74 -2.71 22.01 2.81
N GLY A 75 -3.08 20.85 2.26
CA GLY A 75 -2.16 19.94 1.60
C GLY A 75 -1.33 19.08 2.54
N LYS A 76 -1.75 18.91 3.81
CA LYS A 76 -1.12 18.00 4.76
C LYS A 76 -1.94 16.72 4.89
N ARG A 77 -1.28 15.59 5.07
CA ARG A 77 -1.97 14.33 5.42
C ARG A 77 -2.27 14.29 6.92
N VAL A 78 -3.33 13.59 7.32
CA VAL A 78 -3.71 13.51 8.75
C VAL A 78 -2.60 12.92 9.62
N TRP A 79 -1.79 11.99 9.12
CA TRP A 79 -0.67 11.44 9.90
C TRP A 79 0.43 12.45 10.22
N GLU A 80 0.52 13.56 9.46
CA GLU A 80 1.48 14.66 9.67
C GLU A 80 1.00 15.66 10.73
N LEU A 81 -0.27 15.55 11.15
CA LEU A 81 -0.87 16.43 12.14
C LEU A 81 -0.69 15.88 13.55
N GLU A 82 -0.74 16.80 14.52
CA GLU A 82 -0.65 16.49 15.94
C GLU A 82 -1.83 17.08 16.73
N GLY A 83 -2.04 16.58 17.96
CA GLY A 83 -3.04 17.11 18.88
C GLY A 83 -4.48 17.05 18.38
N THR A 84 -5.26 18.08 18.72
CA THR A 84 -6.69 18.17 18.44
C THR A 84 -6.99 18.34 16.95
N GLU A 85 -6.08 18.98 16.20
CA GLU A 85 -6.21 19.13 14.76
C GLU A 85 -6.20 17.76 14.06
N ARG A 86 -5.29 16.87 14.46
CA ARG A 86 -5.27 15.48 13.97
C ARG A 86 -6.58 14.78 14.26
N ALA A 87 -7.10 14.87 15.48
CA ALA A 87 -8.32 14.19 15.88
C ALA A 87 -9.53 14.62 15.03
N TYR A 88 -9.68 15.93 14.80
CA TYR A 88 -10.72 16.47 13.94
C TYR A 88 -10.63 15.93 12.50
N TRP A 89 -9.46 16.05 11.88
CA TRP A 89 -9.30 15.59 10.50
C TRP A 89 -9.36 14.06 10.36
N MET A 90 -9.08 13.34 11.45
CA MET A 90 -9.24 11.90 11.49
C MET A 90 -10.71 11.50 11.33
N GLU A 91 -11.64 12.22 11.98
CA GLU A 91 -13.08 11.99 11.85
C GLU A 91 -13.56 12.31 10.44
N VAL A 92 -13.17 13.48 9.90
CA VAL A 92 -13.50 13.89 8.54
C VAL A 92 -13.02 12.86 7.51
N GLY A 93 -11.78 12.39 7.64
CA GLY A 93 -11.23 11.37 6.76
C GLY A 93 -11.97 10.02 6.85
N GLN A 94 -12.49 9.66 8.03
CA GLN A 94 -13.30 8.44 8.20
C GLN A 94 -14.66 8.56 7.51
N GLU A 95 -15.31 9.71 7.58
CA GLU A 95 -16.57 9.97 6.89
C GLU A 95 -16.37 9.92 5.37
N HIS A 96 -15.37 10.62 4.85
CA HIS A 96 -15.03 10.61 3.43
C HIS A 96 -14.75 9.19 2.92
N ARG A 97 -14.05 8.37 3.71
CA ARG A 97 -13.81 6.95 3.39
C ARG A 97 -15.12 6.16 3.31
N LYS A 98 -16.05 6.35 4.26
CA LYS A 98 -17.35 5.66 4.27
C LYS A 98 -18.16 6.02 3.03
N GLU A 99 -18.18 7.29 2.65
CA GLU A 99 -18.85 7.76 1.45
C GLU A 99 -18.24 7.17 0.17
N ALA A 100 -16.91 7.19 0.04
CA ALA A 100 -16.21 6.59 -1.09
C ALA A 100 -16.50 5.08 -1.21
N MET A 101 -16.49 4.35 -0.08
CA MET A 101 -16.85 2.92 -0.06
C MET A 101 -18.31 2.68 -0.46
N TYR A 102 -19.22 3.55 -0.02
CA TYR A 102 -20.63 3.47 -0.37
C TYR A 102 -20.84 3.68 -1.88
N GLN A 103 -20.21 4.72 -2.44
CA GLN A 103 -20.27 5.01 -3.89
C GLN A 103 -19.70 3.84 -4.71
N LYS A 104 -18.51 3.35 -4.34
CA LYS A 104 -17.88 2.18 -5.00
C LYS A 104 -18.80 0.96 -4.99
N ARG A 105 -19.53 0.73 -3.89
CA ARG A 105 -20.50 -0.37 -3.81
C ARG A 105 -21.71 -0.16 -4.73
N GLN A 106 -22.21 1.07 -4.84
CA GLN A 106 -23.30 1.40 -5.76
C GLN A 106 -22.87 1.22 -7.22
N ASP A 107 -21.66 1.65 -7.57
CA ASP A 107 -21.11 1.48 -8.92
C ASP A 107 -20.96 0.02 -9.29
N GLN A 108 -20.44 -0.79 -8.36
CA GLN A 108 -20.37 -2.24 -8.56
C GLN A 108 -21.73 -2.88 -8.76
N LYS A 109 -22.77 -2.44 -8.03
CA LYS A 109 -24.15 -2.93 -8.24
C LYS A 109 -24.66 -2.57 -9.62
N ARG A 110 -24.55 -1.29 -10.02
CA ARG A 110 -24.96 -0.83 -11.36
C ARG A 110 -24.23 -1.59 -12.46
N GLN A 111 -22.94 -1.84 -12.30
CA GLN A 111 -22.16 -2.60 -13.26
C GLN A 111 -22.65 -4.05 -13.36
N ARG A 112 -22.90 -4.71 -12.23
CA ARG A 112 -23.46 -6.08 -12.19
C ARG A 112 -24.83 -6.15 -12.87
N GLU A 113 -25.70 -5.16 -12.65
CA GLU A 113 -27.01 -5.07 -13.30
C GLU A 113 -26.88 -4.91 -14.81
N LYS A 114 -26.01 -4.02 -15.28
CA LYS A 114 -25.70 -3.87 -16.72
C LYS A 114 -25.17 -5.16 -17.33
N THR A 115 -24.20 -5.79 -16.69
CA THR A 115 -23.65 -7.08 -17.15
C THR A 115 -24.74 -8.15 -17.19
N LYS A 116 -25.61 -8.22 -16.18
CA LYS A 116 -26.73 -9.17 -16.17
C LYS A 116 -27.67 -8.92 -17.35
N GLN A 117 -28.06 -7.68 -17.61
CA GLN A 117 -28.91 -7.32 -18.75
C GLN A 117 -28.27 -7.71 -20.08
N GLN A 118 -26.96 -7.49 -20.25
CA GLN A 118 -26.24 -7.89 -21.46
C GLN A 118 -26.22 -9.41 -21.65
N VAL A 119 -25.96 -10.17 -20.57
CA VAL A 119 -25.98 -11.64 -20.62
C VAL A 119 -27.38 -12.17 -20.93
N ASP A 120 -28.41 -11.59 -20.30
CA ASP A 120 -29.80 -11.97 -20.54
C ASP A 120 -30.21 -11.67 -22.00
N ALA A 121 -29.86 -10.50 -22.53
CA ALA A 121 -30.09 -10.15 -23.93
C ALA A 121 -29.35 -11.10 -24.90
N TYR A 122 -28.09 -11.42 -24.60
CA TYR A 122 -27.32 -12.39 -25.39
C TYR A 122 -27.97 -13.78 -25.39
N LYS A 123 -28.45 -14.25 -24.23
CA LYS A 123 -29.14 -15.53 -24.10
C LYS A 123 -30.44 -15.55 -24.90
N ILE A 124 -31.22 -14.47 -24.87
CA ILE A 124 -32.43 -14.33 -25.68
C ILE A 124 -32.09 -14.37 -27.17
N ASN A 125 -31.06 -13.63 -27.60
CA ASN A 125 -30.63 -13.64 -29.00
C ASN A 125 -30.20 -15.04 -29.47
N LEU A 126 -29.51 -15.82 -28.63
CA LEU A 126 -29.19 -17.21 -28.94
C LEU A 126 -30.45 -18.08 -29.10
N GLN A 127 -31.44 -17.92 -28.22
CA GLN A 127 -32.70 -18.65 -28.32
C GLN A 127 -33.48 -18.28 -29.59
N LEU A 128 -33.49 -17.00 -29.95
CA LEU A 128 -34.13 -16.51 -31.18
C LEU A 128 -33.39 -17.00 -32.43
N CYS A 129 -32.06 -16.98 -32.42
CA CYS A 129 -31.22 -17.54 -33.47
C CYS A 129 -31.57 -19.01 -33.72
N GLN A 130 -31.64 -19.82 -32.65
CA GLN A 130 -32.01 -21.23 -32.76
C GLN A 130 -33.45 -21.41 -33.27
N PHE A 131 -34.41 -20.65 -32.73
CA PHE A 131 -35.79 -20.67 -33.20
C PHE A 131 -35.91 -20.39 -34.70
N TRP A 132 -35.18 -19.39 -35.22
CA TRP A 132 -35.20 -19.07 -36.65
C TRP A 132 -34.48 -20.10 -37.51
N ARG A 133 -33.44 -20.76 -37.01
CA ARG A 133 -32.81 -21.89 -37.70
C ARG A 133 -33.75 -23.08 -37.89
N ASP A 134 -34.64 -23.31 -36.93
CA ASP A 134 -35.60 -24.41 -36.97
C ASP A 134 -36.81 -24.13 -37.87
N GLN A 135 -36.96 -22.91 -38.42
CA GLN A 135 -38.07 -22.57 -39.32
C GLN A 135 -37.83 -23.07 -40.76
N PRO A 136 -38.90 -23.33 -41.55
CA PRO A 136 -38.79 -23.61 -42.98
C PRO A 136 -38.12 -22.47 -43.76
N ASP A 137 -37.43 -22.82 -44.85
CA ASP A 137 -36.68 -21.83 -45.62
C ASP A 137 -37.58 -20.74 -46.22
N SER A 138 -37.23 -19.48 -45.95
CA SER A 138 -37.93 -18.28 -46.41
C SER A 138 -37.00 -17.07 -46.33
N GLU A 139 -37.29 -16.01 -47.09
CA GLU A 139 -36.54 -14.76 -47.02
C GLU A 139 -36.56 -14.16 -45.59
N ARG A 140 -37.73 -14.23 -44.94
CA ARG A 140 -37.89 -13.77 -43.56
C ARG A 140 -36.99 -14.54 -42.58
N ARG A 141 -36.90 -15.87 -42.75
CA ARG A 141 -36.00 -16.71 -41.94
C ARG A 141 -34.56 -16.23 -42.09
N ARG A 142 -34.05 -16.11 -43.32
CA ARG A 142 -32.66 -15.71 -43.60
C ARG A 142 -32.33 -14.34 -43.02
N ALA A 143 -33.24 -13.36 -43.18
CA ALA A 143 -33.07 -12.03 -42.62
C ALA A 143 -33.00 -12.03 -41.07
N LYS A 144 -33.86 -12.80 -40.41
CA LYS A 144 -33.86 -12.90 -38.94
C LYS A 144 -32.73 -13.75 -38.39
N GLU A 145 -32.30 -14.77 -39.12
CA GLU A 145 -31.09 -15.52 -38.79
C GLU A 145 -29.86 -14.60 -38.82
N GLN A 146 -29.73 -13.75 -39.84
CA GLN A 146 -28.66 -12.75 -39.91
C GLN A 146 -28.70 -11.75 -38.74
N GLU A 147 -29.88 -11.26 -38.38
CA GLU A 147 -30.08 -10.32 -37.27
C GLU A 147 -29.69 -10.91 -35.90
N TYR A 148 -30.10 -12.15 -35.59
CA TYR A 148 -29.91 -12.73 -34.26
C TYR A 148 -28.70 -13.66 -34.13
N CYS A 149 -28.23 -14.25 -35.24
CA CYS A 149 -27.07 -15.14 -35.27
C CYS A 149 -25.77 -14.44 -35.73
N GLY A 150 -25.86 -13.24 -36.32
CA GLY A 150 -24.69 -12.49 -36.80
C GLY A 150 -24.01 -13.10 -38.03
N VAL A 151 -24.78 -13.79 -38.89
CA VAL A 151 -24.31 -14.49 -40.11
C VAL A 151 -24.83 -13.81 -41.36
#